data_AF-A0A0Q5UXB4-F1
#
_entry.id   AF-A0A0Q5UXB4-F1
#
_cell.length_a   1.000
_cell.length_b   1.000
_cell.length_c   1.000
_cell.angle_alpha   90.00
_cell.angle_beta   90.00
_cell.angle_gamma   90.00
#
_symmetry.space_group_name_H-M   'P 1'
#
loop_
_entity.id
_entity.type
_entity.pdbx_description
1 polymer ?
#
loop_
_entity_poly.entity_id
_entity_poly.type
_entity_poly.pdbx_seq_one_letter_code
_entity_poly.pdbx_strand_id
1 'polypeptide(L)'
;MKNQMSKHDRIQKEIISACTTAGIQALQEYKGSDWRADVFVPHPVRPVAFEIQLSRQSLSKTLQRQSKYIRDGISACWLFENPLPKLLQERNDLPVFYVEEDKDSSLLVNLGTRKKLPLKTFLENFILDNIQFNREAKTKLNQSVTLVFYEMHCWKCRELNHLYFVDSPFYSSCGAEIHPEEALWDSSSVEYIPEIIQLAKKIAAEHQDLDIRSAVIKERHSYTVDKSYMSFGCYKCDSIFGDFYVMDAKMDQMYGPKELSCSGEIQLDKAIRLEIPHWCFSEDKDYCCK
;
A
#
# COMPACT_ATOMS: atom_id res chain seq x y z
N MET A 1 -11.76 44.91 -0.20
CA MET A 1 -11.17 43.60 0.15
C MET A 1 -11.64 42.59 -0.87
N LYS A 2 -10.76 41.98 -1.68
CA LYS A 2 -11.15 40.86 -2.54
C LYS A 2 -11.58 39.72 -1.62
N ASN A 3 -12.82 39.27 -1.75
CA ASN A 3 -13.33 38.13 -1.00
C ASN A 3 -12.51 36.91 -1.44
N GLN A 4 -11.57 36.46 -0.59
CA GLN A 4 -10.73 35.33 -0.90
C GLN A 4 -11.62 34.08 -0.90
N MET A 5 -11.63 33.37 -2.02
CA MET A 5 -12.45 32.17 -2.21
C MET A 5 -12.07 31.12 -1.17
N SER A 6 -13.05 30.54 -0.48
CA SER A 6 -12.75 29.54 0.56
C SER A 6 -12.21 28.25 -0.06
N LYS A 7 -11.53 27.42 0.75
CA LYS A 7 -11.07 26.09 0.29
C LYS A 7 -12.25 25.21 -0.16
N HIS A 8 -13.41 25.33 0.51
CA HIS A 8 -14.63 24.62 0.12
C HIS A 8 -15.09 25.07 -1.27
N ASP A 9 -15.19 26.38 -1.51
CA ASP A 9 -15.58 26.93 -2.82
C ASP A 9 -14.62 26.52 -3.94
N ARG A 10 -13.31 26.43 -3.63
CA ARG A 10 -12.27 25.96 -4.57
C ARG A 10 -12.50 24.51 -4.98
N ILE A 11 -12.67 23.62 -3.99
CA ILE A 11 -12.95 22.20 -4.25
C ILE A 11 -14.26 22.05 -5.03
N GLN A 12 -15.32 22.75 -4.62
CA GLN A 12 -16.62 22.71 -5.28
C GLN A 12 -16.51 23.16 -6.75
N LYS A 13 -15.77 24.24 -7.03
CA LYS A 13 -15.53 24.71 -8.40
C LYS A 13 -14.74 23.70 -9.22
N GLU A 14 -13.74 23.03 -8.64
CA GLU A 14 -12.99 21.99 -9.35
C GLU A 14 -13.87 20.79 -9.71
N ILE A 15 -14.78 20.37 -8.83
CA ILE A 15 -15.75 19.30 -9.15
C ILE A 15 -16.62 19.70 -10.34
N ILE A 16 -17.20 20.90 -10.33
CA ILE A 16 -18.02 21.39 -11.46
C ILE A 16 -17.21 21.48 -12.75
N SER A 17 -15.98 21.98 -12.65
CA SER A 17 -15.06 22.09 -13.79
C SER A 17 -14.76 20.73 -14.41
N ALA A 18 -14.41 19.73 -13.57
CA ALA A 18 -14.15 18.37 -14.02
C ALA A 18 -15.39 17.73 -14.68
N CYS A 19 -16.58 17.92 -14.10
CA CYS A 19 -17.84 17.46 -14.71
C CYS A 19 -18.07 18.13 -16.08
N THR A 20 -17.88 19.44 -16.17
CA THR A 20 -18.06 20.22 -17.40
C THR A 20 -17.09 19.75 -18.49
N THR A 21 -15.82 19.52 -18.15
CA THR A 21 -14.82 18.97 -19.08
C THR A 21 -15.21 17.58 -19.57
N ALA A 22 -15.82 16.76 -18.71
CA ALA A 22 -16.34 15.46 -19.09
C ALA A 22 -17.69 15.51 -19.85
N GLY A 23 -18.26 16.70 -20.09
CA GLY A 23 -19.57 16.86 -20.74
C GLY A 23 -20.75 16.46 -19.86
N ILE A 24 -20.56 16.42 -18.54
CA ILE A 24 -21.56 15.99 -17.56
C ILE A 24 -22.09 17.21 -16.81
N GLN A 25 -23.42 17.32 -16.71
CA GLN A 25 -24.05 18.36 -15.91
C GLN A 25 -23.98 18.00 -14.43
N ALA A 26 -23.53 18.93 -13.60
CA ALA A 26 -23.49 18.79 -12.14
C ALA A 26 -24.34 19.88 -11.47
N LEU A 27 -24.91 19.56 -10.31
CA LEU A 27 -25.82 20.42 -9.55
C LEU A 27 -25.20 20.73 -8.19
N GLN A 28 -24.99 22.02 -7.88
CA GLN A 28 -24.45 22.45 -6.59
C GLN A 28 -25.51 22.46 -5.50
N GLU A 29 -25.11 22.19 -4.27
CA GLU A 29 -25.94 22.30 -3.06
C GLU A 29 -27.28 21.52 -3.16
N TYR A 30 -27.26 20.42 -3.91
CA TYR A 30 -28.45 19.69 -4.32
C TYR A 30 -29.13 19.01 -3.13
N LYS A 31 -30.44 19.21 -3.01
CA LYS A 31 -31.27 18.60 -1.98
C LYS A 31 -32.02 17.41 -2.56
N GLY A 32 -31.73 16.23 -2.02
CA GLY A 32 -32.55 15.04 -2.23
C GLY A 32 -33.72 14.98 -1.24
N SER A 33 -34.23 13.77 -0.99
CA SER A 33 -35.39 13.54 -0.12
C SER A 33 -35.12 13.93 1.34
N ASP A 34 -34.04 13.40 1.94
CA ASP A 34 -33.63 13.65 3.32
C ASP A 34 -32.10 13.84 3.46
N TRP A 35 -31.42 14.10 2.34
CA TRP A 35 -29.99 14.32 2.22
C TRP A 35 -29.70 15.56 1.35
N ARG A 36 -28.47 16.07 1.46
CA ARG A 36 -27.97 17.20 0.67
C ARG A 36 -26.51 16.96 0.35
N ALA A 37 -26.14 17.13 -0.92
CA ALA A 37 -24.77 17.05 -1.41
C ALA A 37 -24.23 18.45 -1.74
N ASP A 38 -22.93 18.67 -1.56
CA ASP A 38 -22.28 19.90 -2.01
C ASP A 38 -22.27 19.97 -3.54
N VAL A 39 -22.06 18.82 -4.20
CA VAL A 39 -22.26 18.67 -5.65
C VAL A 39 -22.89 17.31 -5.94
N PHE A 40 -23.95 17.30 -6.75
CA PHE A 40 -24.58 16.09 -7.23
C PHE A 40 -24.37 15.95 -8.75
N VAL A 41 -23.94 14.77 -9.16
CA VAL A 41 -23.69 14.40 -10.55
C VAL A 41 -24.72 13.34 -10.95
N PRO A 42 -25.82 13.71 -11.60
CA PRO A 42 -26.79 12.76 -12.10
C PRO A 42 -26.17 11.84 -13.16
N HIS A 43 -26.41 10.54 -13.03
CA HIS A 43 -26.01 9.55 -14.03
C HIS A 43 -27.02 8.39 -14.01
N PRO A 44 -27.42 7.81 -15.17
CA PRO A 44 -28.44 6.77 -15.23
C PRO A 44 -28.10 5.51 -14.43
N VAL A 45 -26.81 5.16 -14.35
CA VAL A 45 -26.35 3.90 -13.73
C VAL A 45 -25.63 4.12 -12.40
N ARG A 46 -24.99 5.29 -12.23
CA ARG A 46 -24.08 5.56 -11.12
C ARG A 46 -24.11 7.03 -10.72
N PRO A 47 -25.22 7.53 -10.16
CA PRO A 47 -25.25 8.90 -9.67
C PRO A 47 -24.22 9.07 -8.54
N VAL A 48 -23.50 10.19 -8.56
CA VAL A 48 -22.44 10.50 -7.59
C VAL A 48 -22.81 11.75 -6.79
N ALA A 49 -22.68 11.68 -5.47
CA ALA A 49 -22.76 12.85 -4.60
C ALA A 49 -21.35 13.15 -4.06
N PHE A 50 -20.83 14.34 -4.30
CA PHE A 50 -19.61 14.81 -3.65
C PHE A 50 -19.95 15.56 -2.36
N GLU A 51 -19.19 15.23 -1.32
CA GLU A 51 -19.29 15.79 0.02
C GLU A 51 -17.94 16.37 0.44
N ILE A 52 -17.88 17.67 0.71
CA ILE A 52 -16.67 18.40 1.06
C ILE A 52 -16.69 18.66 2.57
N GLN A 53 -15.90 17.90 3.32
CA GLN A 53 -15.87 17.98 4.78
C GLN A 53 -14.52 18.51 5.29
N LEU A 54 -14.45 19.83 5.44
CA LEU A 54 -13.27 20.50 6.01
C LEU A 54 -13.27 20.49 7.54
N SER A 55 -14.46 20.54 8.15
CA SER A 55 -14.61 20.49 9.61
C SER A 55 -14.54 19.06 10.14
N ARG A 56 -14.14 18.89 11.41
CA ARG A 56 -14.11 17.55 12.04
C ARG A 56 -15.51 16.94 12.06
N GLN A 57 -15.62 15.70 11.56
CA GLN A 57 -16.84 14.89 11.61
C GLN A 57 -16.49 13.48 12.13
N SER A 58 -17.40 12.86 12.89
CA SER A 58 -17.20 11.49 13.35
C SER A 58 -17.51 10.47 12.25
N LEU A 59 -16.91 9.28 12.34
CA LEU A 59 -17.27 8.16 11.47
C LEU A 59 -18.77 7.82 11.58
N SER A 60 -19.35 7.84 12.79
CA SER A 60 -20.78 7.55 12.99
C SER A 60 -21.71 8.51 12.24
N LYS A 61 -21.42 9.82 12.29
CA LYS A 61 -22.19 10.84 11.55
C LYS A 61 -22.00 10.69 10.05
N THR A 62 -20.79 10.35 9.61
CA THR A 62 -20.50 10.09 8.19
C THR A 62 -21.29 8.89 7.69
N LEU A 63 -21.28 7.78 8.43
CA LEU A 63 -22.05 6.57 8.10
C LEU A 63 -23.57 6.83 8.08
N GLN A 64 -24.09 7.63 9.01
CA GLN A 64 -25.51 8.01 9.02
C GLN A 64 -25.91 8.82 7.78
N ARG A 65 -25.01 9.68 7.27
CA ARG A 65 -25.25 10.41 6.02
C ARG A 65 -25.09 9.48 4.82
N GLN A 66 -24.04 8.66 4.82
CA GLN A 66 -23.76 7.67 3.79
C GLN A 66 -24.92 6.71 3.56
N SER A 67 -25.58 6.24 4.63
CA SER A 67 -26.70 5.31 4.51
C SER A 67 -27.88 5.89 3.71
N LYS A 68 -28.08 7.21 3.74
CA LYS A 68 -29.11 7.88 2.94
C LYS A 68 -28.77 7.87 1.45
N TYR A 69 -27.50 8.10 1.12
CA TYR A 69 -27.01 7.99 -0.26
C TYR A 69 -27.13 6.56 -0.79
N ILE A 70 -26.67 5.57 -0.01
CA ILE A 70 -26.78 4.15 -0.38
C ILE A 70 -28.23 3.75 -0.63
N ARG A 71 -29.15 4.15 0.26
CA ARG A 71 -30.59 3.87 0.13
C ARG A 71 -31.17 4.36 -1.20
N ASP A 72 -30.71 5.53 -1.66
CA ASP A 72 -31.18 6.16 -2.89
C ASP A 72 -30.33 5.76 -4.13
N GLY A 73 -29.46 4.75 -4.00
CA GLY A 73 -28.63 4.24 -5.09
C GLY A 73 -27.48 5.15 -5.51
N ILE A 74 -27.05 6.06 -4.62
CA ILE A 74 -26.05 7.09 -4.90
C ILE A 74 -24.70 6.70 -4.31
N SER A 75 -23.66 6.78 -5.14
CA SER A 75 -22.27 6.63 -4.73
C SER A 75 -21.75 7.96 -4.17
N ALA A 76 -21.75 8.14 -2.86
CA ALA A 76 -21.20 9.35 -2.26
C ALA A 76 -19.66 9.30 -2.15
N CYS A 77 -18.99 10.34 -2.65
CA CYS A 77 -17.55 10.56 -2.59
C CYS A 77 -17.23 11.65 -1.57
N TRP A 78 -16.58 11.27 -0.47
CA TRP A 78 -16.24 12.18 0.61
C TRP A 78 -14.82 12.71 0.48
N LEU A 79 -14.69 14.02 0.44
CA LEU A 79 -13.43 14.77 0.40
C LEU A 79 -13.21 15.43 1.76
N PHE A 80 -12.38 14.81 2.59
CA PHE A 80 -12.08 15.26 3.94
C PHE A 80 -10.77 16.05 3.99
N GLU A 81 -10.70 17.13 4.75
CA GLU A 81 -9.40 17.74 5.06
C GLU A 81 -8.68 16.99 6.20
N ASN A 82 -9.46 16.51 7.17
CA ASN A 82 -8.94 15.86 8.36
C ASN A 82 -9.19 14.34 8.30
N PRO A 83 -8.23 13.50 8.73
CA PRO A 83 -8.43 12.05 8.87
C PRO A 83 -9.72 11.71 9.61
N LEU A 84 -10.51 10.77 9.08
CA LEU A 84 -11.75 10.34 9.71
C LEU A 84 -11.43 9.32 10.82
N PRO A 85 -11.56 9.68 12.12
CA PRO A 85 -11.09 8.80 13.19
C PRO A 85 -11.88 7.48 13.20
N LYS A 86 -11.22 6.38 13.52
CA LYS A 86 -11.77 5.01 13.58
C LYS A 86 -12.09 4.37 12.22
N LEU A 87 -11.85 5.04 11.10
CA LEU A 87 -11.84 4.38 9.79
C LEU A 87 -10.51 3.62 9.64
N LEU A 88 -10.52 2.31 9.87
CA LEU A 88 -9.31 1.48 9.89
C LEU A 88 -8.84 1.06 8.49
N GLN A 89 -9.78 0.91 7.56
CA GLN A 89 -9.52 0.45 6.20
C GLN A 89 -10.47 1.14 5.22
N GLU A 90 -10.06 1.21 3.97
CA GLU A 90 -10.92 1.67 2.89
C GLU A 90 -12.06 0.68 2.64
N ARG A 91 -13.21 1.18 2.17
CA ARG A 91 -14.39 0.36 1.95
C ARG A 91 -15.21 0.89 0.77
N ASN A 92 -15.77 -0.02 -0.02
CA ASN A 92 -16.53 0.30 -1.23
C ASN A 92 -17.74 1.20 -0.94
N ASP A 93 -18.45 0.92 0.15
CA ASP A 93 -19.69 1.61 0.52
C ASP A 93 -19.45 2.94 1.24
N LEU A 94 -18.20 3.33 1.50
CA LEU A 94 -17.83 4.65 2.02
C LEU A 94 -16.53 5.14 1.35
N PRO A 95 -16.61 5.63 0.09
CA PRO A 95 -15.50 6.29 -0.59
C PRO A 95 -15.07 7.55 0.16
N VAL A 96 -13.93 7.49 0.84
CA VAL A 96 -13.36 8.60 1.62
C VAL A 96 -11.95 8.86 1.13
N PHE A 97 -11.68 10.13 0.82
CA PHE A 97 -10.40 10.61 0.35
C PHE A 97 -10.01 11.87 1.09
N TYR A 98 -8.71 12.12 1.23
CA TYR A 98 -8.20 13.26 1.98
C TYR A 98 -7.65 14.33 1.05
N VAL A 99 -8.12 15.57 1.22
CA VAL A 99 -7.69 16.75 0.46
C VAL A 99 -6.73 17.59 1.28
N GLU A 100 -5.50 17.65 0.82
CA GLU A 100 -4.45 18.51 1.36
C GLU A 100 -4.15 19.65 0.41
N GLU A 101 -3.49 20.68 0.93
CA GLU A 101 -3.03 21.83 0.15
C GLU A 101 -1.51 21.85 0.19
N ASP A 102 -0.88 21.89 -0.98
CA ASP A 102 0.57 21.98 -1.12
C ASP A 102 1.05 23.44 -0.95
N LYS A 103 2.37 23.64 -0.89
CA LYS A 103 3.02 24.95 -0.71
C LYS A 103 2.56 25.99 -1.72
N ASP A 104 2.31 25.59 -2.96
CA ASP A 104 1.85 26.47 -4.03
C ASP A 104 0.33 26.68 -4.05
N SER A 105 -0.36 26.28 -2.98
CA SER A 105 -1.83 26.29 -2.89
C SER A 105 -2.50 25.38 -3.93
N SER A 106 -1.81 24.35 -4.43
CA SER A 106 -2.42 23.32 -5.25
C SER A 106 -3.16 22.31 -4.35
N LEU A 107 -4.34 21.84 -4.78
CA LEU A 107 -5.11 20.86 -4.03
C LEU A 107 -4.73 19.44 -4.48
N LEU A 108 -4.37 18.60 -3.52
CA LEU A 108 -4.00 17.21 -3.75
C LEU A 108 -4.96 16.28 -3.02
N VAL A 109 -5.25 15.13 -3.63
CA VAL A 109 -6.05 14.06 -3.06
C VAL A 109 -5.16 12.87 -2.77
N ASN A 110 -5.20 12.42 -1.53
CA ASN A 110 -4.44 11.27 -1.05
C ASN A 110 -5.23 9.98 -1.31
N LEU A 111 -4.66 9.10 -2.14
CA LEU A 111 -5.11 7.72 -2.32
C LEU A 111 -4.29 6.80 -1.40
N GLY A 112 -4.38 6.97 -0.08
CA GLY A 112 -3.62 6.18 0.90
C GLY A 112 -2.10 6.29 0.75
N THR A 113 -1.36 5.23 1.11
CA THR A 113 0.11 5.20 0.95
C THR A 113 0.57 5.11 -0.51
N ARG A 114 -0.36 4.86 -1.44
CA ARG A 114 -0.07 4.57 -2.84
C ARG A 114 0.41 5.79 -3.61
N LYS A 115 -0.37 6.88 -3.56
CA LYS A 115 -0.09 8.10 -4.32
C LYS A 115 -0.95 9.28 -3.89
N LYS A 116 -0.46 10.46 -4.26
CA LYS A 116 -1.17 11.72 -4.21
C LYS A 116 -1.43 12.20 -5.63
N LEU A 117 -2.64 12.67 -5.89
CA LEU A 117 -3.05 13.17 -7.21
C LEU A 117 -3.45 14.64 -7.11
N PRO A 118 -3.21 15.46 -8.15
CA PRO A 118 -3.93 16.72 -8.28
C PRO A 118 -5.44 16.50 -8.19
N LEU A 119 -6.16 17.36 -7.45
CA LEU A 119 -7.60 17.23 -7.24
C LEU A 119 -8.36 17.12 -8.56
N LYS A 120 -8.05 17.97 -9.53
CA LYS A 120 -8.60 17.87 -10.90
C LYS A 120 -8.42 16.47 -11.51
N THR A 121 -7.21 15.92 -11.50
CA THR A 121 -6.91 14.58 -12.05
C THR A 121 -7.68 13.48 -11.32
N PHE A 122 -7.77 13.57 -9.98
CA PHE A 122 -8.58 12.66 -9.19
C PHE A 122 -10.05 12.72 -9.60
N LEU A 123 -10.64 13.92 -9.70
CA LEU A 123 -12.04 14.12 -10.02
C LEU A 123 -12.39 13.59 -11.42
N GLU A 124 -11.60 13.91 -12.43
CA GLU A 124 -11.78 13.42 -13.80
C GLU A 124 -11.79 11.88 -13.83
N ASN A 125 -10.84 11.24 -13.13
CA ASN A 125 -10.77 9.79 -13.08
C ASN A 125 -11.84 9.14 -12.21
N PHE A 126 -12.28 9.79 -11.13
CA PHE A 126 -13.34 9.28 -10.27
C PHE A 126 -14.71 9.33 -10.98
N ILE A 127 -15.01 10.46 -11.63
CA ILE A 127 -16.27 10.65 -12.38
C ILE A 127 -16.37 9.66 -13.55
N LEU A 128 -15.24 9.41 -14.24
CA LEU A 128 -15.17 8.48 -15.37
C LEU A 128 -14.99 7.01 -14.96
N ASP A 129 -15.12 6.68 -13.66
CA ASP A 129 -14.97 5.33 -13.14
C ASP A 129 -13.58 4.66 -13.39
N ASN A 130 -12.54 5.47 -13.55
CA ASN A 130 -11.16 4.98 -13.61
C ASN A 130 -10.55 4.75 -12.21
N ILE A 131 -11.23 5.18 -11.14
CA ILE A 131 -10.86 4.91 -9.75
C ILE A 131 -11.89 3.95 -9.15
N GLN A 132 -11.47 2.72 -8.88
CA GLN A 132 -12.38 1.63 -8.50
C GLN A 132 -11.95 0.97 -7.21
N PHE A 133 -12.91 0.54 -6.39
CA PHE A 133 -12.61 -0.17 -5.16
C PHE A 133 -12.26 -1.63 -5.43
N ASN A 134 -11.16 -2.09 -4.83
CA ASN A 134 -10.72 -3.48 -4.85
C ASN A 134 -10.56 -4.02 -3.43
N ARG A 135 -10.86 -5.31 -3.26
CA ARG A 135 -10.69 -6.01 -1.96
C ARG A 135 -9.29 -6.61 -1.79
N GLU A 136 -8.65 -6.93 -2.90
CA GLU A 136 -7.34 -7.57 -2.93
C GLU A 136 -6.35 -6.68 -3.68
N ALA A 137 -5.09 -6.70 -3.24
CA ALA A 137 -3.97 -6.18 -4.01
C ALA A 137 -3.12 -7.36 -4.51
N LYS A 138 -2.59 -7.22 -5.73
CA LYS A 138 -1.74 -8.21 -6.38
C LYS A 138 -0.41 -7.55 -6.74
N THR A 139 0.71 -8.20 -6.42
CA THR A 139 2.04 -7.67 -6.76
C THR A 139 2.25 -7.60 -8.29
N LYS A 140 3.00 -6.61 -8.75
CA LYS A 140 3.68 -6.68 -10.05
C LYS A 140 4.67 -7.85 -10.02
N LEU A 141 4.99 -8.42 -11.18
CA LEU A 141 6.03 -9.46 -11.23
C LEU A 141 7.42 -8.84 -11.04
N ASN A 142 7.67 -7.69 -11.68
CA ASN A 142 8.91 -6.95 -11.48
C ASN A 142 8.83 -6.11 -10.21
N GLN A 143 9.78 -6.30 -9.32
CA GLN A 143 9.85 -5.67 -8.00
C GLN A 143 11.25 -5.15 -7.74
N SER A 144 11.33 -3.94 -7.18
CA SER A 144 12.56 -3.42 -6.60
C SER A 144 12.58 -3.83 -5.13
N VAL A 145 13.61 -4.56 -4.73
CA VAL A 145 13.73 -5.13 -3.39
C VAL A 145 15.01 -4.67 -2.74
N THR A 146 14.91 -4.24 -1.48
CA THR A 146 16.05 -3.92 -0.62
C THR A 146 16.28 -5.06 0.37
N LEU A 147 17.49 -5.60 0.37
CA LEU A 147 17.96 -6.56 1.36
C LEU A 147 18.88 -5.88 2.35
N VAL A 148 18.63 -6.12 3.64
CA VAL A 148 19.55 -5.72 4.72
C VAL A 148 20.28 -6.97 5.19
N PHE A 149 21.60 -6.96 5.06
CA PHE A 149 22.46 -8.03 5.53
C PHE A 149 22.93 -7.76 6.95
N TYR A 150 23.02 -8.82 7.75
CA TYR A 150 23.48 -8.74 9.13
C TYR A 150 24.30 -9.97 9.52
N GLU A 151 25.18 -9.76 10.49
CA GLU A 151 26.16 -10.73 10.93
C GLU A 151 25.59 -11.72 11.96
N MET A 152 25.87 -13.01 11.77
CA MET A 152 25.66 -14.05 12.78
C MET A 152 26.80 -15.07 12.79
N HIS A 153 27.24 -15.45 13.99
CA HIS A 153 28.24 -16.51 14.15
C HIS A 153 27.59 -17.89 14.23
N CYS A 154 28.10 -18.86 13.49
CA CYS A 154 27.60 -20.23 13.55
C CYS A 154 27.84 -20.84 14.94
N TRP A 155 26.81 -21.39 15.58
CA TRP A 155 26.93 -22.01 16.90
C TRP A 155 27.87 -23.24 16.92
N LYS A 156 28.02 -23.94 15.79
CA LYS A 156 28.85 -25.15 15.66
C LYS A 156 30.31 -24.84 15.31
N CYS A 157 30.55 -24.18 14.18
CA CYS A 157 31.92 -23.93 13.69
C CYS A 157 32.46 -22.54 14.00
N ARG A 158 31.65 -21.66 14.61
CA ARG A 158 31.99 -20.26 14.97
C ARG A 158 32.32 -19.34 13.80
N GLU A 159 32.16 -19.80 12.56
CA GLU A 159 32.37 -18.95 11.38
C GLU A 159 31.34 -17.81 11.33
N LEU A 160 31.78 -16.61 10.94
CA LEU A 160 30.91 -15.47 10.67
C LEU A 160 30.11 -15.70 9.38
N ASN A 161 28.80 -15.51 9.43
CA ASN A 161 27.89 -15.61 8.29
C ASN A 161 27.10 -14.30 8.16
N HIS A 162 26.71 -13.98 6.95
CA HIS A 162 25.77 -12.89 6.66
C HIS A 162 24.41 -13.49 6.33
N LEU A 163 23.43 -13.23 7.19
CA LEU A 163 22.01 -13.46 6.90
C LEU A 163 21.42 -12.16 6.35
N TYR A 164 20.18 -12.19 5.89
CA TYR A 164 19.50 -11.01 5.37
C TYR A 164 18.00 -11.06 5.62
N PHE A 165 17.36 -9.90 5.57
CA PHE A 165 15.90 -9.77 5.52
C PHE A 165 15.48 -8.76 4.45
N VAL A 166 14.22 -8.86 4.01
CA VAL A 166 13.63 -7.92 3.06
C VAL A 166 13.15 -6.67 3.81
N ASP A 167 13.68 -5.50 3.43
CA ASP A 167 13.37 -4.21 4.08
C ASP A 167 12.49 -3.28 3.24
N SER A 168 11.98 -3.78 2.13
CA SER A 168 11.11 -3.04 1.22
C SER A 168 9.76 -3.76 1.05
N PRO A 169 8.63 -3.05 0.99
CA PRO A 169 7.37 -3.66 0.58
C PRO A 169 7.43 -4.15 -0.86
N PHE A 170 6.58 -5.12 -1.19
CA PHE A 170 6.24 -5.40 -2.58
C PHE A 170 5.15 -4.43 -3.04
N TYR A 171 5.10 -4.12 -4.34
CA TYR A 171 4.13 -3.17 -4.87
C TYR A 171 3.19 -3.79 -5.89
N SER A 172 1.92 -3.43 -5.83
CA SER A 172 0.96 -3.66 -6.89
C SER A 172 1.08 -2.64 -8.03
N SER A 173 0.37 -2.87 -9.14
CA SER A 173 0.33 -1.94 -10.28
C SER A 173 -0.29 -0.58 -9.93
N CYS A 174 -1.16 -0.51 -8.92
CA CYS A 174 -1.72 0.76 -8.44
C CYS A 174 -0.87 1.44 -7.35
N GLY A 175 0.27 0.84 -6.98
CA GLY A 175 1.16 1.33 -5.93
C GLY A 175 0.80 0.88 -4.51
N ALA A 176 -0.17 -0.04 -4.33
CA ALA A 176 -0.45 -0.59 -3.00
C ALA A 176 0.74 -1.39 -2.51
N GLU A 177 1.19 -1.08 -1.30
CA GLU A 177 2.18 -1.86 -0.57
C GLU A 177 1.58 -3.19 -0.14
N ILE A 178 2.32 -4.25 -0.38
CA ILE A 178 1.98 -5.63 -0.07
C ILE A 178 3.11 -6.14 0.81
N HIS A 179 2.75 -6.43 2.06
CA HIS A 179 3.62 -7.01 3.07
C HIS A 179 3.11 -8.43 3.32
N PRO A 180 3.66 -9.47 2.66
CA PRO A 180 3.28 -10.85 2.92
C PRO A 180 3.44 -11.14 4.42
N GLU A 181 2.44 -11.77 5.02
CA GLU A 181 2.51 -12.13 6.43
C GLU A 181 3.69 -13.07 6.66
N GLU A 182 4.60 -12.66 7.55
CA GLU A 182 5.60 -13.54 8.12
C GLU A 182 5.01 -14.12 9.40
N ALA A 183 4.69 -15.42 9.42
CA ALA A 183 4.34 -16.03 10.69
C ALA A 183 5.59 -16.07 11.57
N LEU A 184 5.48 -15.61 12.82
CA LEU A 184 6.57 -15.54 13.81
C LEU A 184 7.31 -16.89 14.04
N TRP A 185 6.74 -18.01 13.57
CA TRP A 185 7.21 -19.37 13.85
C TRP A 185 7.04 -20.32 12.66
N ASP A 186 6.77 -19.82 11.46
CA ASP A 186 6.66 -20.67 10.28
C ASP A 186 7.79 -20.41 9.29
N SER A 187 8.04 -21.42 8.47
CA SER A 187 9.06 -21.39 7.44
C SER A 187 8.57 -20.76 6.14
N SER A 188 7.67 -19.78 6.20
CA SER A 188 7.13 -19.02 5.07
C SER A 188 7.62 -17.57 5.04
N SER A 189 8.84 -17.35 5.55
CA SER A 189 9.56 -16.09 5.45
C SER A 189 9.69 -15.64 3.98
N VAL A 190 9.51 -14.35 3.73
CA VAL A 190 9.65 -13.76 2.38
C VAL A 190 11.07 -13.95 1.81
N GLU A 191 12.06 -14.07 2.69
CA GLU A 191 13.46 -14.36 2.37
C GLU A 191 13.63 -15.72 1.68
N TYR A 192 12.67 -16.63 1.83
CA TYR A 192 12.72 -17.97 1.24
C TYR A 192 12.13 -18.02 -0.17
N ILE A 193 11.60 -16.90 -0.68
CA ILE A 193 11.21 -16.74 -2.08
C ILE A 193 12.46 -16.93 -2.97
N PRO A 194 12.45 -17.86 -3.96
CA PRO A 194 13.63 -18.20 -4.75
C PRO A 194 14.34 -17.01 -5.40
N GLU A 195 13.58 -16.02 -5.85
CA GLU A 195 14.05 -14.81 -6.49
C GLU A 195 14.77 -13.88 -5.51
N ILE A 196 14.34 -13.86 -4.25
CA ILE A 196 15.02 -13.15 -3.16
C ILE A 196 16.35 -13.83 -2.84
N ILE A 197 16.37 -15.17 -2.80
CA ILE A 197 17.60 -15.95 -2.61
C ILE A 197 18.59 -15.69 -3.74
N GLN A 198 18.11 -15.63 -4.98
CA GLN A 198 18.94 -15.31 -6.15
C GLN A 198 19.48 -13.88 -6.10
N LEU A 199 18.66 -12.90 -5.69
CA LEU A 199 19.10 -11.53 -5.50
C LEU A 199 20.21 -11.44 -4.44
N ALA A 200 20.07 -12.11 -3.30
CA ALA A 200 21.09 -12.10 -2.26
C ALA A 200 22.43 -12.69 -2.75
N LYS A 201 22.38 -13.78 -3.52
CA LYS A 201 23.57 -14.38 -4.15
C LYS A 201 24.22 -13.43 -5.16
N LYS A 202 23.40 -12.74 -5.96
CA LYS A 202 23.87 -11.76 -6.94
C LYS A 202 24.59 -10.60 -6.24
N ILE A 203 23.97 -10.01 -5.21
CA ILE A 203 24.56 -8.92 -4.41
C ILE A 203 25.89 -9.36 -3.81
N ALA A 204 25.96 -10.55 -3.19
CA ALA A 204 27.19 -11.06 -2.61
C ALA A 204 28.31 -11.28 -3.65
N ALA A 205 27.96 -11.63 -4.89
CA ALA A 205 28.92 -11.80 -5.98
C ALA A 205 29.39 -10.49 -6.61
N GLU A 206 28.52 -9.47 -6.68
CA GLU A 206 28.82 -8.15 -7.23
C GLU A 206 29.64 -7.28 -6.25
N HIS A 207 29.43 -7.46 -4.95
CA HIS A 207 30.10 -6.73 -3.87
C HIS A 207 31.16 -7.57 -3.16
N GLN A 208 32.16 -8.05 -3.92
CA GLN A 208 33.26 -8.85 -3.36
C GLN A 208 34.10 -8.08 -2.32
N ASP A 209 34.13 -6.75 -2.42
CA ASP A 209 34.77 -5.84 -1.48
C ASP A 209 34.16 -5.88 -0.08
N LEU A 210 32.90 -6.30 0.03
CA LEU A 210 32.15 -6.37 1.30
C LEU A 210 32.30 -7.73 2.01
N ASP A 211 33.04 -8.69 1.43
CA ASP A 211 33.25 -10.05 1.98
C ASP A 211 31.96 -10.72 2.49
N ILE A 212 30.87 -10.62 1.72
CA ILE A 212 29.55 -11.13 2.12
C ILE A 212 29.54 -12.66 2.11
N ARG A 213 29.78 -13.25 3.28
CA ARG A 213 29.68 -14.69 3.58
C ARG A 213 28.23 -15.15 3.72
N SER A 214 27.48 -15.15 2.61
CA SER A 214 26.04 -15.40 2.61
C SER A 214 25.66 -16.80 3.16
N ALA A 215 24.77 -16.83 4.16
CA ALA A 215 24.19 -18.06 4.66
C ALA A 215 23.33 -18.75 3.58
N VAL A 216 23.31 -20.09 3.60
CA VAL A 216 22.61 -20.89 2.58
C VAL A 216 21.20 -21.20 3.03
N ILE A 217 20.20 -20.75 2.29
CA ILE A 217 18.81 -21.11 2.49
C ILE A 217 18.48 -22.40 1.75
N LYS A 218 17.99 -23.40 2.48
CA LYS A 218 17.44 -24.67 1.96
C LYS A 218 16.69 -25.41 3.07
N GLU A 219 15.97 -26.45 2.71
CA GLU A 219 15.30 -27.33 3.67
C GLU A 219 16.33 -28.10 4.52
N ARG A 220 16.13 -28.11 5.84
CA ARG A 220 16.96 -28.85 6.80
C ARG A 220 16.10 -29.46 7.89
N HIS A 221 16.51 -30.63 8.38
CA HIS A 221 15.90 -31.26 9.55
C HIS A 221 16.47 -30.66 10.84
N SER A 222 15.58 -30.16 11.71
CA SER A 222 15.95 -29.71 13.06
C SER A 222 15.62 -30.78 14.08
N TYR A 223 16.63 -31.29 14.77
CA TYR A 223 16.45 -32.27 15.85
C TYR A 223 15.79 -31.68 17.11
N THR A 224 15.82 -30.36 17.27
CA THR A 224 15.21 -29.68 18.43
C THR A 224 13.68 -29.66 18.34
N VAL A 225 13.15 -29.48 17.13
CA VAL A 225 11.69 -29.41 16.88
C VAL A 225 11.16 -30.63 16.11
N ASP A 226 12.04 -31.59 15.79
CA ASP A 226 11.78 -32.85 15.09
C ASP A 226 10.99 -32.68 13.77
N LYS A 227 11.37 -31.67 12.99
CA LYS A 227 10.73 -31.32 11.71
C LYS A 227 11.75 -30.79 10.71
N SER A 228 11.46 -31.00 9.42
CA SER A 228 12.17 -30.35 8.31
C SER A 228 11.47 -29.07 7.90
N TYR A 229 12.25 -28.02 7.67
CA TYR A 229 11.75 -26.72 7.23
C TYR A 229 12.83 -25.91 6.49
N MET A 230 12.41 -24.91 5.72
CA MET A 230 13.32 -23.97 5.07
C MET A 230 14.02 -23.10 6.10
N SER A 231 15.34 -23.06 6.07
CA SER A 231 16.12 -22.33 7.07
C SER A 231 17.35 -21.68 6.47
N PHE A 232 17.85 -20.63 7.13
CA PHE A 232 19.25 -20.27 6.99
C PHE A 232 20.15 -21.37 7.55
N GLY A 233 21.31 -21.57 6.93
CA GLY A 233 22.34 -22.45 7.45
C GLY A 233 23.73 -21.97 7.09
N CYS A 234 24.70 -22.38 7.90
CA CYS A 234 26.06 -21.89 7.78
C CYS A 234 26.67 -22.23 6.42
N TYR A 235 27.27 -21.26 5.74
CA TYR A 235 27.90 -21.48 4.43
C TYR A 235 29.08 -22.47 4.50
N LYS A 236 29.70 -22.63 5.68
CA LYS A 236 30.90 -23.45 5.89
C LYS A 236 30.60 -24.88 6.37
N CYS A 237 29.72 -25.05 7.37
CA CYS A 237 29.45 -26.37 7.97
C CYS A 237 27.99 -26.82 7.86
N ASP A 238 27.16 -26.05 7.15
CA ASP A 238 25.75 -26.32 6.85
C ASP A 238 24.83 -26.47 8.07
N SER A 239 25.32 -26.14 9.27
CA SER A 239 24.51 -26.17 10.48
C SER A 239 23.43 -25.10 10.44
N ILE A 240 22.23 -25.49 10.87
CA ILE A 240 21.05 -24.63 10.89
C ILE A 240 21.23 -23.43 11.82
N PHE A 241 20.80 -22.25 11.35
CA PHE A 241 20.46 -21.14 12.22
C PHE A 241 19.00 -21.31 12.62
N GLY A 242 18.74 -21.54 13.91
CA GLY A 242 17.38 -21.78 14.39
C GLY A 242 16.52 -20.52 14.30
N ASP A 243 15.27 -20.66 13.87
CA ASP A 243 14.37 -19.53 13.56
C ASP A 243 14.21 -18.55 14.72
N PHE A 244 14.18 -19.03 15.97
CA PHE A 244 14.16 -18.17 17.15
C PHE A 244 15.31 -17.16 17.17
N TYR A 245 16.55 -17.62 16.92
CA TYR A 245 17.73 -16.76 16.92
C TYR A 245 17.81 -15.87 15.68
N VAL A 246 17.31 -16.36 14.55
CA VAL A 246 17.22 -15.58 13.30
C VAL A 246 16.22 -14.43 13.48
N MET A 247 15.04 -14.72 14.04
CA MET A 247 14.00 -13.72 14.31
C MET A 247 14.47 -12.69 15.34
N ASP A 248 15.10 -13.11 16.43
CA ASP A 248 15.66 -12.22 17.46
C ASP A 248 16.69 -11.25 16.85
N ALA A 249 17.65 -11.79 16.09
CA ALA A 249 18.64 -10.97 15.39
C ALA A 249 18.00 -10.05 14.33
N LYS A 250 17.01 -10.54 13.56
CA LYS A 250 16.27 -9.73 12.59
C LYS A 250 15.56 -8.56 13.28
N MET A 251 14.88 -8.79 14.40
CA MET A 251 14.19 -7.75 15.16
C MET A 251 15.17 -6.67 15.64
N ASP A 252 16.31 -7.05 16.20
CA ASP A 252 17.35 -6.11 16.62
C ASP A 252 17.84 -5.23 15.45
N GLN A 253 18.01 -5.82 14.26
CA GLN A 253 18.46 -5.11 13.06
C GLN A 253 17.36 -4.22 12.44
N MET A 254 16.09 -4.62 12.53
CA MET A 254 14.97 -3.83 12.02
C MET A 254 14.83 -2.48 12.74
N TYR A 255 15.12 -2.44 14.04
CA TYR A 255 15.10 -1.22 14.86
C TYR A 255 16.48 -0.57 15.04
N GLY A 256 17.54 -1.24 14.58
CA GLY A 256 18.93 -0.78 14.64
C GLY A 256 19.41 -0.09 13.36
N PRO A 257 20.70 0.28 13.31
CA PRO A 257 21.32 0.82 12.11
C PRO A 257 21.44 -0.28 11.03
N LYS A 258 20.94 0.03 9.82
CA LYS A 258 20.98 -0.87 8.66
C LYS A 258 22.23 -0.62 7.83
N GLU A 259 23.38 -1.05 8.36
CA GLU A 259 24.71 -0.69 7.82
C GLU A 259 24.96 -1.26 6.43
N LEU A 260 24.46 -2.47 6.15
CA LEU A 260 24.62 -3.13 4.85
C LEU A 260 23.25 -3.33 4.19
N SER A 261 22.80 -2.29 3.49
CA SER A 261 21.54 -2.28 2.73
C SER A 261 21.83 -2.21 1.24
N CYS A 262 21.30 -3.17 0.48
CA CYS A 262 21.52 -3.29 -0.95
C CYS A 262 20.20 -3.52 -1.68
N SER A 263 19.93 -2.71 -2.71
CA SER A 263 18.73 -2.84 -3.53
C SER A 263 19.02 -3.54 -4.85
N GLY A 264 18.04 -4.28 -5.35
CA GLY A 264 18.08 -4.82 -6.71
C GLY A 264 16.70 -5.24 -7.21
N GLU A 265 16.63 -5.47 -8.52
CA GLU A 265 15.39 -5.87 -9.19
C GLU A 265 15.25 -7.39 -9.19
N ILE A 266 14.04 -7.86 -8.92
CA ILE A 266 13.63 -9.27 -9.08
C ILE A 266 12.43 -9.36 -10.02
N GLN A 267 12.25 -10.53 -10.61
CA GLN A 267 11.05 -10.90 -11.35
C GLN A 267 10.41 -12.11 -10.67
N LEU A 268 9.35 -11.89 -9.89
CA LEU A 268 8.59 -12.96 -9.24
C LEU A 268 7.98 -13.92 -10.28
N ASP A 269 8.11 -15.22 -10.06
CA ASP A 269 7.47 -16.27 -10.85
C ASP A 269 5.94 -16.21 -10.75
N LYS A 270 5.44 -15.85 -9.56
CA LYS A 270 4.01 -15.72 -9.28
C LYS A 270 3.73 -14.47 -8.46
N ALA A 271 2.69 -13.75 -8.87
CA ALA A 271 2.21 -12.62 -8.08
C ALA A 271 1.61 -13.08 -6.74
N ILE A 272 1.91 -12.34 -5.70
CA ILE A 272 1.38 -12.51 -4.35
C ILE A 272 0.08 -11.70 -4.27
N ARG A 273 -0.95 -12.26 -3.63
CA ARG A 273 -2.26 -11.62 -3.41
C ARG A 273 -2.55 -11.55 -1.92
N LEU A 274 -2.98 -10.39 -1.45
CA LEU A 274 -3.42 -10.16 -0.07
C LEU A 274 -4.72 -9.37 -0.03
N GLU A 275 -5.53 -9.59 1.00
CA GLU A 275 -6.73 -8.80 1.29
C GLU A 275 -6.34 -7.40 1.76
N ILE A 276 -6.15 -6.49 0.81
CA ILE A 276 -5.84 -5.09 1.04
C ILE A 276 -6.97 -4.28 0.38
N PRO A 277 -8.04 -3.94 1.12
CA PRO A 277 -9.14 -3.12 0.64
C PRO A 277 -8.68 -1.72 0.27
N HIS A 278 -8.89 -1.31 -0.98
CA HIS A 278 -8.14 -0.19 -1.54
C HIS A 278 -8.84 0.42 -2.78
N TRP A 279 -8.91 1.75 -2.90
CA TRP A 279 -9.29 2.47 -4.12
C TRP A 279 -8.13 2.45 -5.13
N CYS A 280 -8.29 1.62 -6.14
CA CYS A 280 -7.30 1.34 -7.17
C CYS A 280 -7.38 2.37 -8.30
N PHE A 281 -6.24 2.93 -8.64
CA PHE A 281 -6.07 3.77 -9.82
C PHE A 281 -4.71 3.45 -10.45
N SER A 282 -4.67 3.24 -11.76
CA SER A 282 -3.45 3.04 -12.55
C SER A 282 -3.55 3.84 -13.83
N GLU A 283 -2.50 4.61 -14.15
CA GLU A 283 -2.46 5.41 -15.39
C GLU A 283 -2.41 4.51 -16.62
N ASP A 284 -1.74 3.37 -16.50
CA ASP A 284 -1.62 2.34 -17.54
C ASP A 284 -2.86 1.43 -17.64
N LYS A 285 -3.92 1.71 -16.85
CA LYS A 285 -5.15 0.89 -16.72
C LYS A 285 -4.89 -0.57 -16.33
N ASP A 286 -3.72 -0.83 -15.73
CA ASP A 286 -3.35 -2.08 -15.09
C ASP A 286 -3.79 -2.02 -13.62
N TYR A 287 -5.03 -2.46 -13.39
CA TYR A 287 -5.68 -2.45 -12.08
C TYR A 287 -5.43 -3.78 -11.37
N CYS A 288 -5.46 -3.77 -10.03
CA CYS A 288 -5.28 -4.98 -9.21
C CYS A 288 -6.33 -6.09 -9.44
N CYS A 289 -7.39 -5.85 -10.23
CA CYS A 289 -8.55 -6.74 -10.37
C CYS A 289 -8.95 -7.11 -11.80
N LYS A 290 -8.11 -6.87 -12.82
CA LYS A 290 -8.39 -7.42 -14.17
C LYS A 290 -7.90 -8.85 -14.32
#